data_AF-A0A8H2ZZZ3-F1
#
_entry.id   AF-A0A8H2ZZZ3-F1
#
_cell.length_a   1.000
_cell.length_b   1.000
_cell.length_c   1.000
_cell.angle_alpha   90.00
_cell.angle_beta   90.00
_cell.angle_gamma   90.00
#
_symmetry.space_group_name_H-M   'P 1'
#
loop_
_entity.id
_entity.type
_entity.pdbx_description
1 polymer ?
#
loop_
_entity_poly.entity_id
_entity_poly.type
_entity_poly.pdbx_seq_one_letter_code
_entity_poly.pdbx_strand_id
1 'polypeptide(L)'
;MTERVRGVSVHRPIIYGNYSVQLTPTERGVAPPDHTHRWTVAVRSAASPEGKTDQTGGADDLTHFIKRVNFKLHETYTQPNRSIEQPPFEITETGWGEFDIPIRITFVQESGEKAITLIHHLKLHPWLPPATLPDATGAPVTAPATRDPIHAWQYDEIVFTDPPAPFMKILLEHPPTPLPKTKRRLANPPHIAHPASLAVTARGAPEFSLALEKEEAERLEVARKNIAEQTDKVRLDLIETEKEVEKLKAALAELEG
;
A
#
# COMPACT_ATOMS: atom_id res chain seq x y z
N MET A 1 17.96 -32.34 3.53
CA MET A 1 16.96 -31.48 4.20
C MET A 1 17.77 -30.41 4.94
N THR A 2 17.71 -29.16 4.52
CA THR A 2 18.50 -28.07 5.13
C THR A 2 17.97 -27.80 6.53
N GLU A 3 18.86 -27.73 7.52
CA GLU A 3 18.50 -27.42 8.90
C GLU A 3 17.91 -26.00 8.98
N ARG A 4 16.77 -25.87 9.68
CA ARG A 4 16.06 -24.61 9.91
C ARG A 4 16.35 -24.10 11.32
N VAL A 5 16.57 -22.80 11.47
CA VAL A 5 16.83 -22.16 12.76
C VAL A 5 15.50 -21.95 13.48
N ARG A 6 15.18 -22.84 14.43
CA ARG A 6 13.86 -22.86 15.08
C ARG A 6 13.66 -21.72 16.09
N GLY A 7 12.42 -21.25 16.20
CA GLY A 7 12.00 -20.24 17.16
C GLY A 7 12.44 -18.83 16.79
N VAL A 8 12.84 -18.60 15.53
CA VAL A 8 13.33 -17.29 15.07
C VAL A 8 12.53 -16.84 13.87
N SER A 9 12.12 -15.57 13.87
CA SER A 9 11.52 -14.91 12.72
C SER A 9 12.31 -13.66 12.38
N VAL A 10 12.55 -13.45 11.08
CA VAL A 10 13.25 -12.26 10.56
C VAL A 10 12.35 -11.62 9.51
N HIS A 11 12.17 -10.31 9.58
CA HIS A 11 11.37 -9.57 8.61
C HIS A 11 12.26 -8.79 7.63
N ARG A 12 11.70 -8.50 6.45
CA ARG A 12 12.28 -7.62 5.42
C ARG A 12 11.25 -6.56 5.02
N PRO A 13 11.49 -5.28 5.35
CA PRO A 13 10.56 -4.22 5.01
C PRO A 13 10.66 -3.89 3.53
N ILE A 14 9.52 -3.93 2.84
CA ILE A 14 9.40 -3.56 1.44
C ILE A 14 8.32 -2.50 1.28
N ILE A 15 8.38 -1.83 0.14
CA ILE A 15 7.23 -1.09 -0.38
C ILE A 15 6.87 -1.62 -1.74
N TYR A 16 5.59 -1.57 -2.05
CA TYR A 16 5.09 -1.84 -3.39
C TYR A 16 4.03 -0.81 -3.76
N GLY A 17 3.87 -0.60 -5.05
CA GLY A 17 2.90 0.35 -5.54
C GLY A 17 3.35 1.02 -6.81
N ASN A 18 2.81 2.21 -7.10
CA ASN A 18 3.15 2.93 -8.30
C ASN A 18 3.37 4.43 -8.07
N TYR A 19 4.10 5.03 -9.00
CA TYR A 19 4.00 6.47 -9.27
C TYR A 19 3.49 6.68 -10.70
N SER A 20 2.82 7.80 -10.96
CA SER A 20 2.31 8.13 -12.29
C SER A 20 2.34 9.63 -12.56
N VAL A 21 2.49 9.99 -13.83
CA VAL A 21 2.55 11.36 -14.32
C VAL A 21 1.70 11.49 -15.57
N GLN A 22 1.01 12.61 -15.72
CA GLN A 22 0.34 12.92 -16.98
C GLN A 22 1.34 13.13 -18.10
N LEU A 23 1.07 12.53 -19.26
CA LEU A 23 1.90 12.70 -20.44
C LEU A 23 1.90 14.17 -20.88
N THR A 24 3.06 14.66 -21.29
CA THR A 24 3.21 15.93 -21.98
C THR A 24 2.62 15.85 -23.39
N PRO A 25 2.28 16.99 -24.02
CA PRO A 25 1.82 16.99 -25.42
C PRO A 25 2.79 16.26 -26.36
N THR A 26 4.11 16.41 -26.13
CA THR A 26 5.16 15.73 -26.91
C THR A 26 5.12 14.22 -26.72
N GLU A 27 5.03 13.73 -25.48
CA GLU A 27 4.99 12.29 -25.19
C GLU A 27 3.70 11.64 -25.70
N ARG A 28 2.58 12.36 -25.68
CA ARG A 28 1.33 11.91 -26.31
C ARG A 28 1.44 11.73 -27.81
N GLY A 29 2.33 12.45 -28.48
CA GLY A 29 2.59 12.26 -29.91
C GLY A 29 3.30 10.95 -30.24
N VAL A 30 3.93 10.30 -29.25
CA VAL A 30 4.67 9.04 -29.41
C VAL A 30 3.92 7.86 -28.79
N ALA A 31 3.17 8.09 -27.71
CA ALA A 31 2.35 7.08 -27.06
C ALA A 31 1.11 6.73 -27.90
N PRO A 32 0.46 5.58 -27.64
CA PRO A 32 -0.84 5.27 -28.23
C PRO A 32 -1.84 6.41 -28.00
N PRO A 33 -2.73 6.72 -28.98
CA PRO A 33 -3.57 7.92 -28.95
C PRO A 33 -4.45 8.06 -27.69
N ASP A 34 -4.90 6.93 -27.15
CA ASP A 34 -5.79 6.90 -25.99
C ASP A 34 -5.04 7.00 -24.65
N HIS A 35 -3.70 6.94 -24.65
CA HIS A 35 -2.91 6.95 -23.43
C HIS A 35 -2.75 8.37 -22.88
N THR A 36 -3.00 8.52 -21.58
CA THR A 36 -3.01 9.83 -20.90
C THR A 36 -1.92 9.97 -19.85
N HIS A 37 -1.46 8.85 -19.27
CA HIS A 37 -0.48 8.82 -18.20
C HIS A 37 0.70 7.90 -18.56
N ARG A 38 1.88 8.24 -18.06
CA ARG A 38 2.98 7.30 -17.84
C ARG A 38 2.96 6.89 -16.37
N TRP A 39 3.05 5.61 -16.11
CA TRP A 39 3.07 5.07 -14.76
C TRP A 39 4.16 4.03 -14.61
N THR A 40 4.66 3.89 -13.39
CA THR A 40 5.67 2.91 -13.04
C THR A 40 5.24 2.20 -11.77
N VAL A 41 5.04 0.90 -11.87
CA VAL A 41 4.77 0.01 -10.73
C VAL A 41 6.07 -0.64 -10.29
N ALA A 42 6.32 -0.75 -8.99
CA ALA A 42 7.58 -1.27 -8.46
C ALA A 42 7.41 -2.01 -7.13
N VAL A 43 8.40 -2.86 -6.84
CA VAL A 43 8.71 -3.38 -5.49
C VAL A 43 10.09 -2.88 -5.10
N ARG A 44 10.22 -2.23 -3.94
CA ARG A 44 11.47 -1.60 -3.48
C ARG A 44 11.68 -1.85 -1.99
N SER A 45 12.90 -1.63 -1.49
CA SER A 45 13.12 -1.60 -0.03
C SER A 45 12.39 -0.40 0.57
N ALA A 46 11.97 -0.49 1.83
CA ALA A 46 11.12 0.54 2.42
C ALA A 46 11.84 1.87 2.68
N ALA A 47 13.11 1.83 3.07
CA ALA A 47 13.89 3.04 3.32
C ALA A 47 14.17 3.79 2.01
N SER A 48 13.98 5.11 2.02
CA SER A 48 14.35 5.98 0.89
C SER A 48 15.84 6.36 0.95
N PRO A 49 16.55 6.38 -0.20
CA PRO A 49 17.95 6.78 -0.26
C PRO A 49 18.18 8.20 0.27
N GLU A 50 19.29 8.42 0.99
CA GLU A 50 19.68 9.78 1.39
C GLU A 50 20.03 10.63 0.17
N GLY A 51 19.57 11.89 0.15
CA GLY A 51 19.83 12.84 -0.94
C GLY A 51 18.92 12.73 -2.17
N LYS A 52 18.10 11.66 -2.31
CA LYS A 52 17.12 11.54 -3.42
C LYS A 52 15.72 11.91 -2.97
N THR A 53 15.28 13.13 -3.30
CA THR A 53 13.99 13.69 -2.88
C THR A 53 12.81 13.29 -3.75
N ASP A 54 13.08 12.74 -4.94
CA ASP A 54 12.11 12.34 -5.97
C ASP A 54 11.77 10.84 -5.93
N GLN A 55 12.53 10.04 -5.17
CA GLN A 55 12.34 8.60 -5.04
C GLN A 55 11.74 8.23 -3.69
N THR A 56 10.71 7.39 -3.71
CA THR A 56 10.18 6.68 -2.53
C THR A 56 10.77 5.28 -2.48
N GLY A 57 11.39 4.92 -1.35
CA GLY A 57 12.02 3.63 -1.10
C GLY A 57 13.23 3.33 -2.00
N GLY A 58 13.77 2.12 -1.85
CA GLY A 58 14.86 1.59 -2.67
C GLY A 58 16.26 2.03 -2.24
N ALA A 59 16.49 2.22 -0.93
CA ALA A 59 17.83 2.40 -0.37
C ALA A 59 18.66 1.11 -0.38
N ASP A 60 18.02 -0.05 -0.33
CA ASP A 60 18.65 -1.37 -0.19
C ASP A 60 18.45 -2.22 -1.43
N ASP A 61 19.39 -3.14 -1.65
CA ASP A 61 19.26 -4.21 -2.62
C ASP A 61 18.45 -5.39 -2.05
N LEU A 62 17.42 -5.82 -2.79
CA LEU A 62 16.55 -6.93 -2.41
C LEU A 62 16.94 -8.27 -3.05
N THR A 63 17.92 -8.30 -3.95
CA THR A 63 18.29 -9.53 -4.70
C THR A 63 18.75 -10.68 -3.81
N HIS A 64 19.26 -10.38 -2.62
CA HIS A 64 19.71 -11.38 -1.64
C HIS A 64 18.57 -12.30 -1.14
N PHE A 65 17.31 -11.88 -1.25
CA PHE A 65 16.15 -12.71 -0.90
C PHE A 65 15.07 -12.80 -1.98
N ILE A 66 14.99 -11.84 -2.90
CA ILE A 66 14.07 -11.85 -4.04
C ILE A 66 14.81 -12.34 -5.28
N LYS A 67 14.37 -13.46 -5.85
CA LYS A 67 14.86 -13.98 -7.12
C LYS A 67 14.22 -13.27 -8.32
N ARG A 68 12.91 -13.01 -8.23
CA ARG A 68 12.12 -12.51 -9.37
C ARG A 68 10.81 -11.90 -8.92
N VAL A 69 10.40 -10.81 -9.57
CA VAL A 69 9.07 -10.22 -9.40
C VAL A 69 8.29 -10.32 -10.71
N ASN A 70 7.07 -10.83 -10.65
CA ASN A 70 6.18 -10.91 -11.79
C ASN A 70 5.02 -9.94 -11.59
N PHE A 71 4.79 -9.07 -12.56
CA PHE A 71 3.66 -8.16 -12.59
C PHE A 71 2.69 -8.62 -13.65
N LYS A 72 1.44 -8.86 -13.27
CA LYS A 72 0.37 -9.19 -14.21
C LYS A 72 -0.42 -7.92 -14.54
N LEU A 73 -0.18 -7.38 -15.72
CA LEU A 73 -0.90 -6.23 -16.27
C LEU A 73 -2.28 -6.65 -16.80
N HIS A 74 -3.11 -5.66 -17.13
CA HIS A 74 -4.39 -5.89 -17.80
C HIS A 74 -4.19 -6.53 -19.20
N GLU A 75 -5.14 -7.34 -19.66
CA GLU A 75 -5.03 -8.14 -20.89
C GLU A 75 -4.92 -7.30 -22.18
N THR A 76 -5.26 -6.02 -22.10
CA THR A 76 -5.09 -5.05 -23.20
C THR A 76 -3.62 -4.73 -23.48
N TYR A 77 -2.70 -5.00 -22.56
CA TYR A 77 -1.28 -4.80 -22.76
C TYR A 77 -0.65 -5.97 -23.51
N THR A 78 0.28 -5.67 -24.41
CA THR A 78 1.12 -6.69 -25.04
C THR A 78 1.98 -7.37 -23.98
N GLN A 79 1.95 -8.70 -23.95
CA GLN A 79 2.64 -9.51 -22.95
C GLN A 79 2.30 -9.04 -21.52
N PRO A 80 1.05 -9.24 -21.05
CA PRO A 80 0.60 -8.69 -19.78
C PRO A 80 1.35 -9.28 -18.58
N ASN A 81 1.89 -10.49 -18.71
CA ASN A 81 2.75 -11.09 -17.68
C ASN A 81 4.19 -10.63 -17.89
N ARG A 82 4.65 -9.71 -17.05
CA ARG A 82 6.01 -9.15 -17.09
C ARG A 82 6.83 -9.72 -15.96
N SER A 83 8.00 -10.27 -16.28
CA SER A 83 8.87 -10.95 -15.33
C SER A 83 10.20 -10.22 -15.22
N ILE A 84 10.51 -9.72 -14.02
CA ILE A 84 11.72 -8.95 -13.74
C ILE A 84 12.61 -9.75 -12.81
N GLU A 85 13.75 -10.21 -13.33
CA GLU A 85 14.71 -11.07 -12.62
C GLU A 85 15.88 -10.30 -12.02
N GLN A 86 16.06 -9.03 -12.41
CA GLN A 86 17.15 -8.17 -11.95
C GLN A 86 16.61 -6.81 -11.52
N PRO A 87 17.20 -6.17 -10.51
CA PRO A 87 16.77 -4.86 -10.06
C PRO A 87 17.09 -3.79 -11.13
N PRO A 88 16.30 -2.71 -11.21
CA PRO A 88 15.15 -2.40 -10.35
C PRO A 88 13.92 -3.28 -10.67
N PHE A 89 13.23 -3.77 -9.63
CA PHE A 89 12.01 -4.56 -9.78
C PHE A 89 10.82 -3.66 -10.08
N GLU A 90 10.81 -3.07 -11.28
CA GLU A 90 9.80 -2.13 -11.72
C GLU A 90 9.48 -2.24 -13.21
N ILE A 91 8.30 -1.75 -13.58
CA ILE A 91 7.85 -1.67 -14.98
C ILE A 91 7.27 -0.29 -15.20
N THR A 92 7.70 0.34 -16.30
CA THR A 92 7.13 1.58 -16.79
C THR A 92 6.29 1.33 -18.02
N GLU A 93 5.07 1.83 -18.00
CA GLU A 93 4.11 1.72 -19.10
C GLU A 93 3.32 3.01 -19.25
N THR A 94 2.57 3.10 -20.34
CA THR A 94 1.61 4.18 -20.56
C THR A 94 0.19 3.63 -20.57
N GLY A 95 -0.79 4.44 -20.18
CA GLY A 95 -2.18 4.01 -20.15
C GLY A 95 -3.14 5.11 -19.77
N TRP A 96 -4.42 4.76 -19.67
CA TRP A 96 -5.50 5.69 -19.35
C TRP A 96 -6.38 5.25 -18.18
N GLY A 97 -6.40 3.96 -17.85
CA GLY A 97 -7.26 3.37 -16.83
C GLY A 97 -6.50 2.89 -15.60
N GLU A 98 -7.20 2.90 -14.47
CA GLU A 98 -6.79 2.28 -13.20
C GLU A 98 -7.26 0.82 -13.18
N PHE A 99 -6.42 -0.11 -12.69
CA PHE A 99 -6.73 -1.54 -12.62
C PHE A 99 -5.86 -2.24 -11.57
N ASP A 100 -6.28 -3.43 -11.15
CA ASP A 100 -5.52 -4.24 -10.19
C ASP A 100 -4.34 -4.96 -10.88
N ILE A 101 -3.16 -4.81 -10.29
CA ILE A 101 -1.92 -5.46 -10.70
C ILE A 101 -1.55 -6.49 -9.64
N PRO A 102 -1.75 -7.80 -9.91
CA PRO A 102 -1.13 -8.85 -9.11
C PRO A 102 0.39 -8.82 -9.25
N ILE A 103 1.09 -8.70 -8.13
CA ILE A 103 2.55 -8.66 -8.00
C ILE A 103 3.00 -9.93 -7.29
N ARG A 104 3.58 -10.88 -8.03
CA ARG A 104 4.07 -12.15 -7.48
C ARG A 104 5.57 -12.10 -7.25
N ILE A 105 5.98 -12.17 -5.99
CA ILE A 105 7.37 -12.16 -5.54
C ILE A 105 7.83 -13.61 -5.37
N THR A 106 8.86 -14.00 -6.10
CA THR A 106 9.51 -15.31 -6.00
C THR A 106 10.83 -15.16 -5.25
N PHE A 107 11.03 -15.94 -4.20
CA PHE A 107 12.24 -15.87 -3.38
C PHE A 107 13.39 -16.69 -3.96
N VAL A 108 14.59 -16.40 -3.48
CA VAL A 108 15.79 -17.21 -3.74
C VAL A 108 15.60 -18.63 -3.21
N GLN A 109 16.27 -19.60 -3.83
CA GLN A 109 16.07 -21.01 -3.50
C GLN A 109 16.46 -21.34 -2.05
N GLU A 110 17.47 -20.63 -1.54
CA GLU A 110 18.03 -20.71 -0.20
C GLU A 110 16.97 -20.42 0.86
N SER A 111 16.01 -19.53 0.58
CA SER A 111 14.90 -19.22 1.49
C SER A 111 14.05 -20.44 1.83
N GLY A 112 13.89 -21.37 0.87
CA GLY A 112 12.96 -22.49 0.99
C GLY A 112 11.49 -22.07 1.09
N GLU A 113 11.17 -20.79 0.81
CA GLU A 113 9.82 -20.25 0.93
C GLU A 113 9.06 -20.23 -0.40
N LYS A 114 7.73 -20.32 -0.31
CA LYS A 114 6.86 -20.21 -1.49
C LYS A 114 6.74 -18.75 -1.93
N ALA A 115 6.53 -18.55 -3.23
CA ALA A 115 6.24 -17.22 -3.76
C ALA A 115 4.96 -16.64 -3.13
N ILE A 116 4.99 -15.34 -2.82
CA ILE A 116 3.84 -14.58 -2.33
C ILE A 116 3.25 -13.74 -3.45
N THR A 117 1.98 -13.35 -3.32
CA THR A 117 1.30 -12.46 -4.27
C THR A 117 0.66 -11.31 -3.52
N LEU A 118 1.00 -10.10 -3.93
CA LEU A 118 0.40 -8.84 -3.48
C LEU A 118 -0.53 -8.34 -4.59
N ILE A 119 -1.53 -7.54 -4.26
CA ILE A 119 -2.42 -6.92 -5.25
C ILE A 119 -2.34 -5.43 -5.04
N HIS A 120 -1.90 -4.70 -6.08
CA HIS A 120 -1.83 -3.25 -6.06
C HIS A 120 -2.85 -2.67 -7.05
N HIS A 121 -3.70 -1.76 -6.58
CA HIS A 121 -4.59 -1.01 -7.45
C HIS A 121 -3.82 0.17 -8.07
N LEU A 122 -3.60 0.14 -9.38
CA LEU A 122 -2.86 1.18 -10.11
C LEU A 122 -3.57 2.53 -9.98
N LYS A 123 -2.89 3.53 -9.41
CA LYS A 123 -3.43 4.90 -9.27
C LYS A 123 -2.85 5.85 -10.32
N LEU A 124 -3.73 6.48 -11.10
CA LEU A 124 -3.39 7.49 -12.11
C LEU A 124 -3.91 8.88 -11.73
N HIS A 125 -5.08 8.94 -11.12
CA HIS A 125 -5.75 10.19 -10.78
C HIS A 125 -5.53 10.60 -9.33
N PRO A 126 -5.63 11.90 -9.02
CA PRO A 126 -5.61 12.40 -7.65
C PRO A 126 -6.57 11.64 -6.73
N TRP A 127 -6.14 11.43 -5.49
CA TRP A 127 -6.92 10.76 -4.45
C TRP A 127 -8.15 11.55 -4.00
N LEU A 128 -8.10 12.87 -4.16
CA LEU A 128 -9.18 13.79 -3.84
C LEU A 128 -9.69 14.48 -5.09
N PRO A 129 -10.99 14.79 -5.16
CA PRO A 129 -11.50 15.65 -6.21
C PRO A 129 -10.79 17.01 -6.16
N PRO A 130 -10.65 17.70 -7.31
CA PRO A 130 -10.02 19.00 -7.31
C PRO A 130 -10.80 19.96 -6.40
N ALA A 131 -10.07 20.76 -5.62
CA ALA A 131 -10.69 21.71 -4.70
C ALA A 131 -11.60 22.67 -5.48
N THR A 132 -12.85 22.78 -5.03
CA THR A 132 -13.77 23.81 -5.51
C THR A 132 -13.61 25.03 -4.62
N LEU A 133 -13.03 26.10 -5.15
CA LEU A 133 -12.89 27.37 -4.46
C LEU A 133 -13.90 28.36 -5.03
N PRO A 134 -14.51 29.24 -4.20
CA PRO A 134 -15.31 30.33 -4.73
C PRO A 134 -14.40 31.35 -5.44
N ASP A 135 -14.77 31.76 -6.64
CA ASP A 135 -14.11 32.88 -7.34
C ASP A 135 -14.46 34.21 -6.66
N ALA A 136 -13.87 35.31 -7.12
CA ALA A 136 -14.18 36.68 -6.66
C ALA A 136 -15.68 37.05 -6.76
N THR A 137 -16.45 36.31 -7.56
CA THR A 137 -17.91 36.46 -7.74
C THR A 137 -18.75 35.49 -6.87
N GLY A 138 -18.10 34.63 -6.08
CA GLY A 138 -18.76 33.59 -5.28
C GLY A 138 -19.16 32.33 -6.06
N ALA A 139 -18.90 32.27 -7.36
CA ALA A 139 -19.15 31.08 -8.17
C ALA A 139 -18.11 29.98 -7.86
N PRO A 140 -18.51 28.71 -7.70
CA PRO A 140 -17.57 27.61 -7.47
C PRO A 140 -16.73 27.38 -8.73
N VAL A 141 -15.43 27.67 -8.64
CA VAL A 141 -14.42 27.33 -9.66
C VAL A 141 -13.60 26.15 -9.18
N THR A 142 -13.49 25.15 -10.06
CA THR A 142 -12.68 23.96 -9.82
C THR A 142 -11.21 24.33 -10.08
N ALA A 143 -10.35 24.13 -9.09
CA ALA A 143 -8.93 24.36 -9.26
C ALA A 143 -8.39 23.52 -10.44
N PRO A 144 -7.49 24.06 -11.27
CA PRO A 144 -6.91 23.31 -12.38
C PRO A 144 -6.25 22.03 -11.87
N ALA A 145 -6.46 20.91 -12.59
CA ALA A 145 -5.84 19.64 -12.27
C ALA A 145 -4.32 19.81 -12.16
N THR A 146 -3.76 19.47 -11.00
CA THR A 146 -2.31 19.56 -10.80
C THR A 146 -1.63 18.49 -11.67
N ARG A 147 -0.54 18.87 -12.35
CA ARG A 147 0.32 17.92 -13.09
C ARG A 147 1.33 17.22 -12.15
N ASP A 148 1.06 17.26 -10.86
CA ASP A 148 1.95 16.70 -9.85
C ASP A 148 1.96 15.17 -10.00
N PRO A 149 3.10 14.50 -9.80
CA PRO A 149 3.15 13.04 -9.81
C PRO A 149 2.20 12.46 -8.75
N ILE A 150 1.43 11.46 -9.13
CA ILE A 150 0.63 10.68 -8.20
C ILE A 150 1.50 9.58 -7.64
N HIS A 151 1.57 9.48 -6.33
CA HIS A 151 2.25 8.41 -5.62
C HIS A 151 1.22 7.56 -4.89
N ALA A 152 1.32 6.24 -5.04
CA ALA A 152 0.47 5.24 -4.41
C ALA A 152 1.36 4.09 -3.93
N TRP A 153 2.02 4.30 -2.79
CA TRP A 153 2.96 3.36 -2.20
C TRP A 153 2.39 2.75 -0.93
N GLN A 154 2.55 1.45 -0.76
CA GLN A 154 2.14 0.68 0.40
C GLN A 154 3.37 0.05 1.05
N TYR A 155 3.41 0.07 2.38
CA TYR A 155 4.44 -0.60 3.18
C TYR A 155 3.99 -2.02 3.52
N ASP A 156 4.92 -2.96 3.49
CA ASP A 156 4.70 -4.34 3.90
C ASP A 156 5.98 -4.98 4.45
N GLU A 157 5.83 -6.08 5.18
CA GLU A 157 6.95 -6.82 5.75
C GLU A 157 6.91 -8.29 5.35
N ILE A 158 7.95 -8.73 4.66
CA ILE A 158 8.11 -10.15 4.34
C ILE A 158 8.74 -10.83 5.55
N VAL A 159 7.96 -11.70 6.21
CA VAL A 159 8.41 -12.43 7.41
C VAL A 159 8.87 -13.84 7.03
N PHE A 160 10.12 -14.15 7.36
CA PHE A 160 10.71 -15.48 7.24
C PHE A 160 10.74 -16.14 8.62
N THR A 161 9.83 -17.09 8.84
CA THR A 161 9.74 -17.88 10.08
C THR A 161 10.56 -19.16 9.96
N ASP A 162 11.37 -19.43 10.97
CA ASP A 162 12.30 -20.56 11.05
C ASP A 162 13.12 -20.73 9.76
N PRO A 163 13.89 -19.70 9.33
CA PRO A 163 14.58 -19.72 8.05
C PRO A 163 15.67 -20.82 8.02
N PRO A 164 15.98 -21.40 6.84
CA PRO A 164 17.12 -22.28 6.68
C PRO A 164 18.43 -21.61 7.13
N ALA A 165 19.32 -22.32 7.82
CA ALA A 165 20.54 -21.73 8.40
C ALA A 165 21.44 -20.98 7.38
N PRO A 166 21.64 -21.49 6.14
CA PRO A 166 22.38 -20.73 5.12
C PRO A 166 21.70 -19.42 4.73
N PHE A 167 20.36 -19.42 4.63
CA PHE A 167 19.59 -18.22 4.30
C PHE A 167 19.57 -17.23 5.46
N MET A 168 19.50 -17.72 6.70
CA MET A 168 19.64 -16.87 7.89
C MET A 168 20.96 -16.09 7.86
N LYS A 169 22.07 -16.73 7.48
CA LYS A 169 23.37 -16.06 7.33
C LYS A 169 23.31 -14.93 6.28
N ILE A 170 22.71 -15.20 5.12
CA ILE A 170 22.49 -14.17 4.07
C ILE A 170 21.68 -13.00 4.64
N LEU A 171 20.61 -13.28 5.39
CA LEU A 171 19.81 -12.22 6.02
C LEU A 171 20.62 -11.41 7.05
N LEU A 172 21.52 -12.02 7.81
CA LEU A 172 22.34 -11.29 8.78
C LEU A 172 23.44 -10.45 8.12
N GLU A 173 23.95 -10.88 6.96
CA GLU A 173 24.94 -10.13 6.17
C GLU A 173 24.34 -8.91 5.45
N HIS A 174 23.02 -8.91 5.25
CA HIS A 174 22.26 -7.84 4.60
C HIS A 174 21.15 -7.29 5.51
N PRO A 175 21.49 -6.57 6.61
CA PRO A 175 20.49 -5.92 7.45
C PRO A 175 19.78 -4.80 6.66
N PRO A 176 18.46 -4.60 6.84
CA PRO A 176 17.75 -3.53 6.17
C PRO A 176 18.17 -2.16 6.71
N THR A 177 18.25 -1.16 5.84
CA THR A 177 18.41 0.23 6.28
C THR A 177 17.21 0.64 7.14
N PRO A 178 17.43 1.18 8.36
CA PRO A 178 16.34 1.59 9.23
C PRO A 178 15.58 2.78 8.65
N LEU A 179 14.26 2.80 8.87
CA LEU A 179 13.45 3.96 8.52
C LEU A 179 13.89 5.21 9.31
N PRO A 180 13.79 6.41 8.73
CA PRO A 180 14.08 7.65 9.43
C PRO A 180 13.25 7.79 10.71
N LYS A 181 13.88 8.26 11.79
CA LYS A 181 13.20 8.47 13.09
C LYS A 181 12.17 9.60 13.05
N THR A 182 12.41 10.60 12.21
CA THR A 182 11.57 11.79 12.06
C THR A 182 11.11 11.94 10.61
N LYS A 183 10.02 12.67 10.41
CA LYS A 183 9.56 13.04 9.07
C LYS A 183 10.55 14.04 8.45
N ARG A 184 11.19 13.64 7.36
CA ARG A 184 12.09 14.53 6.58
C ARG A 184 11.39 15.18 5.40
N ARG A 185 10.23 14.66 5.00
CA ARG A 185 9.42 15.12 3.87
C ARG A 185 8.03 15.53 4.33
N LEU A 186 7.44 16.50 3.63
CA LEU A 186 6.07 16.95 3.89
C LEU A 186 5.03 15.94 3.40
N ALA A 187 5.29 15.28 2.27
CA ALA A 187 4.38 14.31 1.68
C ALA A 187 4.38 13.00 2.48
N ASN A 188 3.20 12.60 2.95
CA ASN A 188 2.99 11.29 3.56
C ASN A 188 2.53 10.28 2.50
N PRO A 189 2.91 8.99 2.63
CA PRO A 189 2.33 7.93 1.83
C PRO A 189 0.80 7.88 2.03
N PRO A 190 -0.02 7.83 0.97
CA PRO A 190 -1.46 7.72 1.10
C PRO A 190 -1.87 6.37 1.69
N HIS A 191 -2.84 6.37 2.59
CA HIS A 191 -3.40 5.17 3.18
C HIS A 191 -4.88 5.01 2.80
N ILE A 192 -5.19 4.02 1.95
CA ILE A 192 -6.55 3.84 1.40
C ILE A 192 -7.57 3.57 2.52
N ALA A 193 -7.21 2.80 3.55
CA ALA A 193 -8.11 2.53 4.68
C ALA A 193 -8.26 3.73 5.65
N HIS A 194 -7.54 4.82 5.42
CA HIS A 194 -7.65 6.05 6.23
C HIS A 194 -7.78 7.26 5.29
N PRO A 195 -8.99 7.55 4.78
CA PRO A 195 -9.21 8.61 3.79
C PRO A 195 -8.71 10.00 4.22
N ALA A 196 -8.65 10.29 5.53
CA ALA A 196 -8.11 11.55 6.02
C ALA A 196 -6.59 11.71 5.74
N SER A 197 -5.86 10.62 5.54
CA SER A 197 -4.44 10.66 5.09
C SER A 197 -4.28 11.23 3.67
N LEU A 198 -5.33 11.17 2.85
CA LEU A 198 -5.31 11.60 1.45
C LEU A 198 -5.24 13.13 1.30
N ALA A 199 -5.57 13.90 2.35
CA ALA A 199 -5.49 15.36 2.34
C ALA A 199 -4.04 15.90 2.45
N VAL A 200 -3.10 15.06 2.89
CA VAL A 200 -1.70 15.45 3.17
C VAL A 200 -0.74 14.98 2.07
N THR A 201 -1.24 14.50 0.93
CA THR A 201 -0.39 14.02 -0.19
C THR A 201 0.16 15.15 -1.06
N ALA A 202 0.13 16.39 -0.58
CA ALA A 202 0.35 17.57 -1.39
C ALA A 202 1.84 17.84 -1.61
N ARG A 203 2.37 17.25 -2.68
CA ARG A 203 3.63 17.58 -3.41
C ARG A 203 4.88 16.84 -2.95
N GLY A 204 5.46 16.10 -3.90
CA GLY A 204 6.75 15.42 -3.77
C GLY A 204 6.62 13.93 -3.49
N ALA A 205 7.73 13.21 -3.64
CA ALA A 205 7.76 11.77 -3.39
C ALA A 205 7.69 11.52 -1.87
N PRO A 206 6.70 10.73 -1.40
CA PRO A 206 6.53 10.46 0.02
C PRO A 206 7.68 9.60 0.57
N GLU A 207 7.79 9.55 1.90
CA GLU A 207 8.78 8.74 2.62
C GLU A 207 8.16 8.08 3.85
N PHE A 208 8.45 6.80 4.05
CA PHE A 208 8.06 6.07 5.26
C PHE A 208 9.04 6.39 6.39
N SER A 209 8.53 6.56 7.61
CA SER A 209 9.33 6.91 8.79
C SER A 209 8.75 6.27 10.05
N LEU A 210 9.57 6.10 11.09
CA LEU A 210 9.14 5.58 12.39
C LEU A 210 8.16 6.54 13.10
N ALA A 211 8.22 7.83 12.79
CA ALA A 211 7.24 8.80 13.26
C ALA A 211 5.85 8.52 12.69
N LEU A 212 5.75 8.16 11.40
CA LEU A 212 4.48 7.76 10.77
C LEU A 212 3.95 6.46 11.36
N GLU A 213 4.83 5.48 11.60
CA GLU A 213 4.46 4.22 12.25
C GLU A 213 3.85 4.48 13.64
N LYS A 214 4.48 5.36 14.44
CA LYS A 214 3.97 5.71 15.77
C LYS A 214 2.61 6.41 15.71
N GLU A 215 2.44 7.39 14.84
CA GLU A 215 1.16 8.09 14.64
C GLU A 215 0.06 7.12 14.22
N GLU A 216 0.39 6.16 13.34
CA GLU A 216 -0.56 5.14 12.88
C GLU A 216 -0.91 4.15 14.00
N ALA A 217 0.05 3.75 14.83
CA ALA A 217 -0.20 2.90 15.99
C ALA A 217 -1.12 3.57 17.02
N GLU A 218 -0.89 4.85 17.33
CA GLU A 218 -1.76 5.64 18.22
C GLU A 218 -3.18 5.74 17.65
N ARG A 219 -3.32 5.99 16.34
CA ARG A 219 -4.61 6.03 15.64
C ARG A 219 -5.34 4.69 15.74
N LEU A 220 -4.66 3.58 15.48
CA LEU A 220 -5.23 2.23 15.58
C LEU A 220 -5.64 1.89 17.01
N GLU A 221 -4.88 2.34 18.01
CA GLU A 221 -5.25 2.14 19.42
C GLU A 221 -6.56 2.86 19.77
N VAL A 222 -6.73 4.11 19.31
CA VAL A 222 -7.98 4.86 19.47
C VAL A 222 -9.14 4.15 18.76
N ALA A 223 -8.94 3.72 17.52
CA ALA A 223 -9.96 2.98 16.78
C ALA A 223 -10.36 1.68 17.49
N ARG A 224 -9.40 0.94 18.05
CA ARG A 224 -9.65 -0.29 18.82
C ARG A 224 -10.50 -0.02 20.06
N LYS A 225 -10.22 1.07 20.79
CA LYS A 225 -11.01 1.48 21.96
C LYS A 225 -12.46 1.79 21.57
N ASN A 226 -12.65 2.58 20.51
CA ASN A 226 -13.98 2.92 20.00
C ASN A 226 -14.77 1.66 19.57
N ILE A 227 -14.13 0.70 18.91
CA ILE A 227 -14.77 -0.56 18.51
C ILE A 227 -15.17 -1.37 19.74
N ALA A 228 -14.32 -1.45 20.77
CA ALA A 228 -14.65 -2.15 22.01
C ALA A 228 -15.88 -1.53 22.68
N GLU A 229 -15.91 -0.20 22.83
CA GLU A 229 -17.06 0.52 23.39
C GLU A 229 -18.36 0.32 22.59
N GLN A 230 -18.27 0.37 21.26
CA GLN A 230 -19.42 0.11 20.39
C GLN A 230 -19.90 -1.35 20.48
N THR A 231 -18.97 -2.30 20.57
CA THR A 231 -19.28 -3.73 20.71
C THR A 231 -20.00 -3.99 22.02
N ASP A 232 -19.53 -3.39 23.12
CA ASP A 232 -20.15 -3.51 24.43
C ASP A 232 -21.55 -2.88 24.43
N LYS A 233 -21.72 -1.71 23.81
CA LYS A 233 -23.04 -1.09 23.66
C LYS A 233 -24.01 -1.97 22.89
N VAL A 234 -23.62 -2.44 21.70
CA VAL A 234 -24.46 -3.32 20.87
C VAL A 234 -24.79 -4.62 21.61
N ARG A 235 -23.86 -5.16 22.38
CA ARG A 235 -24.09 -6.35 23.21
C ARG A 235 -25.14 -6.09 24.28
N LEU A 236 -25.11 -4.95 24.96
CA LEU A 236 -26.10 -4.59 25.97
C LEU A 236 -27.48 -4.38 25.35
N ASP A 237 -27.55 -3.65 24.24
CA ASP A 237 -28.79 -3.43 23.49
C ASP A 237 -29.38 -4.77 23.00
N LEU A 238 -28.54 -5.71 22.56
CA LEU A 238 -28.97 -7.06 22.17
C LEU A 238 -29.58 -7.82 23.35
N ILE A 239 -28.94 -7.79 24.53
CA ILE A 239 -29.46 -8.46 25.74
C ILE A 239 -30.81 -7.86 26.16
N GLU A 240 -30.98 -6.54 26.06
CA GLU A 240 -32.24 -5.88 26.40
C GLU A 240 -33.36 -6.25 25.42
N THR A 241 -33.06 -6.21 24.12
CA THR A 241 -34.02 -6.58 23.07
C THR A 241 -34.40 -8.07 23.12
N GLU A 242 -33.47 -8.98 23.44
CA GLU A 242 -33.77 -10.40 23.65
C GLU A 242 -34.75 -10.60 24.82
N LYS A 243 -34.54 -9.90 25.94
CA LYS A 243 -35.46 -9.95 27.09
C LYS A 243 -36.85 -9.41 26.74
N GLU A 244 -36.93 -8.36 25.94
CA GLU A 244 -38.21 -7.81 25.49
C GLU A 244 -38.94 -8.78 24.55
N VAL A 245 -38.21 -9.40 23.61
CA VAL A 245 -38.75 -10.43 22.72
C VAL A 245 -39.28 -11.63 23.49
N GLU A 246 -38.58 -12.11 24.52
CA GLU A 246 -39.06 -13.20 25.38
C GLU A 246 -40.35 -12.82 26.10
N LYS A 247 -40.46 -11.60 26.64
CA LYS A 247 -41.69 -11.11 27.30
C LYS A 247 -42.86 -11.04 26.33
N LEU A 248 -42.65 -10.50 25.13
CA LEU A 248 -43.70 -10.40 24.11
C LEU A 248 -44.15 -11.79 23.62
N LYS A 249 -43.22 -12.73 23.45
CA LYS A 249 -43.55 -14.13 23.12
C LYS A 249 -44.37 -14.80 24.21
N ALA A 250 -44.03 -14.60 25.47
CA ALA A 250 -44.80 -15.13 26.60
C ALA A 250 -46.23 -14.56 26.63
N ALA A 251 -46.37 -13.24 26.47
CA ALA A 251 -47.69 -12.59 26.42
C ALA A 251 -48.54 -13.03 25.22
N LEU A 252 -47.92 -13.26 24.05
CA LEU A 252 -48.61 -13.80 22.88
C LEU A 252 -49.11 -15.23 23.12
N ALA A 253 -48.29 -16.08 23.73
CA ALA A 253 -48.66 -17.45 24.06
C ALA A 253 -49.83 -17.52 25.06
N GLU A 254 -49.92 -16.57 26.01
CA GLU A 254 -51.06 -16.44 26.92
C GLU A 254 -52.35 -15.97 26.22
N LEU A 255 -52.25 -15.23 25.11
CA LEU A 255 -53.41 -14.78 24.32
C LEU A 255 -53.90 -15.84 23.32
N GLU A 256 -53.03 -16.74 22.88
CA GLU A 256 -53.35 -17.82 21.93
C GLU A 256 -53.82 -19.12 22.61
N GLY A 257 -53.61 -19.27 23.92
CA GLY A 257 -54.04 -20.43 24.73
C GLY A 257 -55.35 -20.23 25.45
#